data_AF-A0A210QH15-F1
#
_entry.id   AF-A0A210QH15-F1
#
_cell.length_a   1.000
_cell.length_b   1.000
_cell.length_c   1.000
_cell.angle_alpha   90.00
_cell.angle_beta   90.00
_cell.angle_gamma   90.00
#
_symmetry.space_group_name_H-M   'P 1'
#
loop_
_entity.id
_entity.type
_entity.pdbx_description
1 polymer ?
#
loop_
_entity_poly.entity_id
_entity_poly.type
_entity_poly.pdbx_seq_one_letter_code
_entity_poly.pdbx_strand_id
1 'polypeptide(L)'
;MKCLICLLIIVSSVFCDDGELMASRQFNIKPDPSVKSTEIVWNDIKCTFAYQAMGGTNEDWEIGILQPAKQTEHQVTCMVNRAGGRTTYLNFQSFSFKIEGATYAMAQPFDSKNEPLPHTEFVELPKKNMVKQSKKFENSIGRVILWAKMEQEEELGKMEQKEDL
;
A
#
# COMPACT_ATOMS: atom_id res chain seq x y z
N MET A 1 41.98 -20.73 -32.52
CA MET A 1 40.62 -20.15 -32.55
C MET A 1 40.13 -20.13 -31.11
N LYS A 2 40.22 -18.95 -30.47
CA LYS A 2 39.95 -18.75 -29.04
C LYS A 2 38.44 -18.59 -28.86
N CYS A 3 37.80 -19.49 -28.11
CA CYS A 3 36.46 -19.24 -27.58
C CYS A 3 36.61 -18.99 -26.08
N LEU A 4 36.93 -17.74 -25.77
CA LEU A 4 36.87 -17.18 -24.42
C LEU A 4 35.39 -16.94 -24.12
N ILE A 5 34.72 -17.90 -23.49
CA ILE A 5 33.35 -17.71 -23.02
C ILE A 5 33.43 -17.10 -21.61
N CYS A 6 32.85 -15.89 -21.53
CA CYS A 6 32.83 -15.01 -20.39
C CYS A 6 32.26 -15.68 -19.13
N LEU A 7 33.03 -15.55 -18.06
CA LEU A 7 32.62 -15.75 -16.69
C LEU A 7 31.86 -14.49 -16.26
N LEU A 8 30.54 -14.49 -16.42
CA LEU A 8 29.62 -13.46 -15.90
C LEU A 8 28.35 -14.14 -15.39
N ILE A 9 28.46 -14.85 -14.26
CA ILE A 9 27.28 -15.13 -13.43
C ILE A 9 27.02 -13.85 -12.65
N ILE A 10 26.13 -13.04 -13.21
CA ILE A 10 25.55 -11.87 -12.57
C ILE A 10 24.81 -12.38 -11.33
N VAL A 11 25.35 -12.12 -10.14
CA VAL A 11 24.59 -12.24 -8.89
C VAL A 11 23.64 -11.06 -8.86
N SER A 12 22.51 -11.19 -9.56
CA SER A 12 21.37 -10.33 -9.33
C SER A 12 20.74 -10.77 -8.01
N SER A 13 21.17 -10.18 -6.90
CA SER A 13 20.36 -10.16 -5.69
C SER A 13 19.15 -9.27 -5.97
N VAL A 14 18.17 -9.87 -6.62
CA VAL A 14 16.79 -9.42 -6.63
C VAL A 14 16.33 -9.53 -5.19
N PHE A 15 16.17 -8.39 -4.51
CA PHE A 15 15.28 -8.36 -3.36
C PHE A 15 13.87 -8.51 -3.94
N CYS A 16 13.40 -9.76 -4.05
CA CYS A 16 11.97 -10.03 -4.18
C CYS A 16 11.37 -9.68 -2.82
N ASP A 17 10.71 -8.53 -2.74
CA ASP A 17 9.62 -8.39 -1.80
C ASP A 17 8.52 -9.33 -2.33
N ASP A 18 8.55 -10.57 -1.85
CA ASP A 18 7.78 -11.71 -2.35
C ASP A 18 6.35 -11.58 -1.81
N GLY A 19 5.63 -10.54 -2.24
CA GLY A 19 4.24 -10.30 -1.93
C GLY A 19 3.35 -10.75 -3.10
N GLU A 20 2.38 -11.61 -2.83
CA GLU A 20 1.39 -12.01 -3.83
C GLU A 20 0.27 -10.95 -3.89
N LEU A 21 -0.05 -10.51 -5.10
CA LEU A 21 -1.09 -9.51 -5.35
C LEU A 21 -2.47 -10.16 -5.25
N MET A 22 -3.21 -9.84 -4.19
CA MET A 22 -4.53 -10.42 -3.92
C MET A 22 -5.64 -9.72 -4.70
N ALA A 23 -5.57 -8.39 -4.75
CA ALA A 23 -6.52 -7.57 -5.49
C ALA A 23 -5.83 -6.28 -5.92
N SER A 24 -6.07 -5.83 -7.15
CA SER A 24 -5.68 -4.49 -7.58
C SER A 24 -6.67 -3.90 -8.57
N ARG A 25 -6.65 -2.57 -8.68
CA ARG A 25 -7.33 -1.88 -9.75
C ARG A 25 -6.63 -0.58 -10.12
N GLN A 26 -6.75 -0.23 -11.39
CA GLN A 26 -6.32 1.08 -11.87
C GLN A 26 -7.46 2.10 -11.72
N PHE A 27 -7.06 3.35 -11.51
CA PHE A 27 -7.96 4.49 -11.47
C PHE A 27 -7.24 5.73 -11.98
N ASN A 28 -8.00 6.75 -12.39
CA ASN A 28 -7.44 7.98 -12.91
C ASN A 28 -7.65 9.10 -11.88
N ILE A 29 -6.55 9.73 -11.45
CA ILE A 29 -6.60 10.96 -10.66
C ILE A 29 -6.73 12.13 -11.63
N LYS A 30 -7.87 12.83 -11.52
CA LYS A 30 -8.13 14.08 -12.21
C LYS A 30 -7.87 15.23 -11.24
N PRO A 31 -7.11 16.27 -11.64
CA PRO A 31 -6.97 17.47 -10.82
C PRO A 31 -8.33 18.07 -10.44
N ASP A 32 -8.59 18.21 -9.14
CA ASP A 32 -9.86 18.71 -8.61
C ASP A 32 -9.60 19.35 -7.23
N PRO A 33 -10.13 20.57 -6.96
CA PRO A 33 -10.02 21.21 -5.66
C PRO A 33 -10.80 20.49 -4.55
N SER A 34 -11.62 19.49 -4.87
CA SER A 34 -12.42 18.72 -3.91
C SER A 34 -11.68 17.45 -3.50
N VAL A 35 -11.88 17.01 -2.25
CA VAL A 35 -11.39 15.70 -1.81
C VAL A 35 -12.14 14.59 -2.56
N LYS A 36 -11.40 13.67 -3.18
CA LYS A 36 -11.90 12.44 -3.77
C LYS A 36 -11.38 11.25 -2.98
N SER A 37 -12.00 10.09 -3.19
CA SER A 37 -11.52 8.83 -2.62
C SER A 37 -11.65 7.69 -3.61
N THR A 38 -10.83 6.67 -3.38
CA THR A 38 -10.80 5.43 -4.13
C THR A 38 -10.58 4.30 -3.14
N GLU A 39 -11.28 3.19 -3.31
CA GLU A 39 -11.19 2.04 -2.40
C GLU A 39 -10.96 0.73 -3.15
N ILE A 40 -10.32 -0.23 -2.48
CA ILE A 40 -10.21 -1.62 -2.93
C ILE A 40 -10.59 -2.52 -1.76
N VAL A 41 -11.25 -3.62 -2.07
CA VAL A 41 -11.71 -4.60 -1.08
C VAL A 41 -11.25 -5.98 -1.52
N TRP A 42 -10.75 -6.76 -0.56
CA TRP A 42 -10.41 -8.17 -0.72
C TRP A 42 -10.77 -8.90 0.58
N ASN A 43 -11.73 -9.82 0.52
CA ASN A 43 -12.41 -10.39 1.70
C ASN A 43 -12.91 -9.27 2.63
N ASP A 44 -12.61 -9.33 3.92
CA ASP A 44 -12.99 -8.31 4.90
C ASP A 44 -12.01 -7.12 4.97
N ILE A 45 -10.93 -7.15 4.18
CA ILE A 45 -9.95 -6.07 4.14
C ILE A 45 -10.37 -5.01 3.13
N LYS A 46 -10.49 -3.77 3.59
CA LYS A 46 -10.78 -2.60 2.76
C LYS A 46 -9.70 -1.55 2.92
N CYS A 47 -9.07 -1.15 1.81
CA CYS A 47 -8.12 -0.04 1.78
C CYS A 47 -8.77 1.16 1.07
N THR A 48 -8.75 2.33 1.71
CA THR A 48 -9.34 3.56 1.16
C THR A 48 -8.30 4.66 1.09
N PHE A 49 -7.95 5.09 -0.13
CA PHE A 49 -7.10 6.24 -0.38
C PHE A 49 -7.95 7.46 -0.70
N ALA A 50 -7.88 8.48 0.16
CA ALA A 50 -8.50 9.78 -0.07
C ALA A 50 -7.44 10.82 -0.38
N TYR A 51 -7.73 11.72 -1.32
CA TYR A 51 -6.77 12.69 -1.80
C TYR A 51 -7.46 13.95 -2.32
N GLN A 52 -6.70 15.04 -2.35
CA GLN A 52 -7.03 16.26 -3.09
C GLN A 52 -5.77 16.64 -3.85
N ALA A 53 -5.87 16.79 -5.17
CA ALA A 53 -4.71 17.02 -6.02
C ALA A 53 -5.03 18.05 -7.11
N MET A 54 -4.06 18.92 -7.37
CA MET A 54 -4.08 19.90 -8.45
C MET A 54 -3.00 19.57 -9.48
N GLY A 55 -3.14 20.06 -10.71
CA GLY A 55 -2.19 19.78 -11.78
C GLY A 55 -2.76 20.11 -13.16
N GLY A 56 -1.94 19.94 -14.19
CA GLY A 56 -2.33 20.24 -15.57
C GLY A 56 -2.84 19.03 -16.36
N THR A 57 -2.60 17.80 -15.88
CA THR A 57 -2.97 16.57 -16.60
C THR A 57 -3.49 15.50 -15.65
N ASN A 58 -4.28 14.59 -16.19
CA ASN A 58 -4.75 13.42 -15.47
C ASN A 58 -3.66 12.37 -15.36
N GLU A 59 -3.71 11.57 -14.32
CA GLU A 59 -2.72 10.53 -14.07
C GLU A 59 -3.36 9.19 -13.74
N ASP A 60 -2.84 8.12 -14.31
CA ASP A 60 -3.22 6.73 -14.01
C ASP A 60 -2.49 6.20 -12.78
N TRP A 61 -3.25 5.71 -11.83
CA TRP A 61 -2.81 5.21 -10.55
C TRP A 61 -3.32 3.80 -10.36
N GLU A 62 -2.67 3.07 -9.46
CA GLU A 62 -3.07 1.74 -9.05
C GLU A 62 -3.22 1.72 -7.53
N ILE A 63 -4.23 1.00 -7.05
CA ILE A 63 -4.40 0.65 -5.64
C ILE A 63 -4.52 -0.86 -5.56
N GLY A 64 -3.89 -1.46 -4.55
CA GLY A 64 -3.89 -2.91 -4.39
C GLY A 64 -3.68 -3.38 -2.95
N ILE A 65 -3.97 -4.65 -2.77
CA ILE A 65 -3.81 -5.43 -1.53
C ILE A 65 -2.85 -6.56 -1.84
N LEU A 66 -1.78 -6.68 -1.06
CA LEU A 66 -0.79 -7.75 -1.15
C LEU A 66 -0.74 -8.51 0.17
N GLN A 67 -0.42 -9.79 0.08
CA GLN A 67 0.00 -10.60 1.22
C GLN A 67 1.41 -11.11 1.01
N PRO A 68 2.21 -11.32 2.07
CA PRO A 68 3.47 -12.04 1.94
C PRO A 68 3.23 -13.43 1.35
N ALA A 69 4.06 -13.85 0.39
CA ALA A 69 4.00 -15.18 -0.24
C ALA A 69 4.12 -16.31 0.78
N LYS A 70 4.75 -16.03 1.93
CA LYS A 70 4.71 -16.90 3.10
C LYS A 70 3.42 -16.62 3.89
N GLN A 71 2.41 -17.44 3.63
CA GLN A 71 1.12 -17.43 4.34
C GLN A 71 1.21 -17.60 5.87
N THR A 72 2.40 -17.90 6.42
CA THR A 72 2.65 -17.94 7.87
C THR A 72 2.60 -16.54 8.52
N GLU A 73 2.67 -15.48 7.73
CA GLU A 73 2.58 -14.11 8.22
C GLU A 73 1.15 -13.60 8.01
N HIS A 74 0.40 -13.38 9.10
CA HIS A 74 -0.91 -12.72 9.10
C HIS A 74 -0.78 -11.21 8.81
N GLN A 75 -0.02 -10.86 7.78
CA GLN A 75 0.22 -9.49 7.36
C GLN A 75 -0.51 -9.23 6.05
N VAL A 76 -0.98 -8.01 5.92
CA VAL A 76 -1.58 -7.49 4.70
C VAL A 76 -1.00 -6.12 4.42
N THR A 77 -0.75 -5.84 3.15
CA THR A 77 -0.17 -4.59 2.69
C THR A 77 -1.14 -3.93 1.72
N CYS A 78 -1.62 -2.74 2.08
CA CYS A 78 -2.27 -1.86 1.13
C CYS A 78 -1.20 -1.03 0.40
N MET A 79 -1.28 -0.93 -0.92
CA MET A 79 -0.45 0.00 -1.70
C MET A 79 -1.32 0.89 -2.58
N VAL A 80 -0.85 2.12 -2.79
CA VAL A 80 -1.35 3.01 -3.83
C VAL A 80 -0.18 3.73 -4.47
N ASN A 81 -0.10 3.77 -5.80
CA ASN A 81 1.03 4.37 -6.51
C ASN A 81 0.67 4.83 -7.92
N ARG A 82 1.50 5.73 -8.46
CA ARG A 82 1.47 6.04 -9.88
C ARG A 82 1.72 4.77 -10.70
N ALA A 83 0.86 4.50 -11.67
CA ALA A 83 0.95 3.29 -12.49
C ALA A 83 2.29 3.25 -13.27
N GLY A 84 2.90 2.07 -13.33
CA GLY A 84 4.19 1.86 -13.98
C GLY A 84 5.39 2.51 -13.27
N GLY A 85 5.24 2.91 -12.01
CA GLY A 85 6.33 3.49 -11.21
C GLY A 85 6.83 4.85 -11.72
N ARG A 86 6.00 5.57 -12.48
CA ARG A 86 6.35 6.86 -13.07
C ARG A 86 6.35 7.97 -12.02
N THR A 87 7.10 9.03 -12.28
CA THR A 87 7.00 10.28 -11.52
C THR A 87 5.63 10.92 -11.73
N THR A 88 5.02 11.41 -10.65
CA THR A 88 3.81 12.23 -10.70
C THR A 88 4.16 13.70 -10.90
N TYR A 89 3.31 14.43 -11.62
CA TYR A 89 3.34 15.89 -11.74
C TYR A 89 2.15 16.55 -11.04
N LEU A 90 1.35 15.76 -10.30
CA LEU A 90 0.27 16.27 -9.47
C LEU A 90 0.83 16.88 -8.19
N ASN A 91 0.24 18.00 -7.79
CA ASN A 91 0.49 18.66 -6.52
C ASN A 91 -0.63 18.29 -5.54
N PHE A 92 -0.31 17.39 -4.60
CA PHE A 92 -1.27 16.86 -3.62
C PHE A 92 -1.48 17.86 -2.49
N GLN A 93 -2.68 18.41 -2.33
CA GLN A 93 -3.03 19.27 -1.21
C GLN A 93 -3.27 18.47 0.08
N SER A 94 -3.81 17.27 -0.05
CA SER A 94 -4.04 16.35 1.07
C SER A 94 -4.02 14.89 0.63
N PHE A 95 -3.67 14.00 1.56
CA PHE A 95 -3.82 12.56 1.36
C PHE A 95 -4.10 11.83 2.69
N SER A 96 -4.89 10.77 2.63
CA SER A 96 -4.95 9.79 3.71
C SER A 96 -5.13 8.40 3.14
N PHE A 97 -4.51 7.42 3.78
CA PHE A 97 -4.68 6.02 3.45
C PHE A 97 -5.13 5.25 4.69
N LYS A 98 -6.32 4.65 4.61
CA LYS A 98 -6.98 3.94 5.70
C LYS A 98 -7.11 2.46 5.34
N ILE A 99 -6.97 1.60 6.34
CA ILE A 99 -7.33 0.18 6.27
C ILE A 99 -8.47 -0.14 7.25
N GLU A 100 -9.36 -1.04 6.84
CA GLU A 100 -10.44 -1.62 7.64
C GLU A 100 -10.36 -3.16 7.53
N GLY A 101 -10.79 -3.89 8.57
CA GLY A 101 -10.67 -5.35 8.64
C GLY A 101 -9.30 -5.88 9.09
N ALA A 102 -8.34 -4.98 9.36
CA ALA A 102 -7.03 -5.33 9.89
C ALA A 102 -6.51 -4.24 10.84
N THR A 103 -5.61 -4.64 11.74
CA THR A 103 -4.95 -3.75 12.69
C THR A 103 -3.73 -3.09 12.06
N TYR A 104 -3.73 -1.76 12.00
CA TYR A 104 -2.62 -0.98 11.47
C TYR A 104 -1.31 -1.26 12.20
N ALA A 105 -0.23 -1.47 11.43
CA ALA A 105 1.11 -1.61 11.97
C ALA A 105 1.95 -0.36 11.71
N MET A 106 2.12 0.03 10.44
CA MET A 106 2.87 1.20 10.03
C MET A 106 2.55 1.60 8.59
N ALA A 107 3.00 2.78 8.17
CA ALA A 107 2.93 3.20 6.78
C ALA A 107 4.15 4.03 6.37
N GLN A 108 4.47 3.97 5.09
CA GLN A 108 5.52 4.77 4.47
C GLN A 108 4.98 5.40 3.18
N PRO A 109 4.71 6.72 3.21
CA PRO A 109 4.54 7.52 2.00
C PRO A 109 5.89 7.77 1.31
N PHE A 110 5.84 7.89 -0.01
CA PHE A 110 6.97 8.22 -0.87
C PHE A 110 6.59 9.38 -1.79
N ASP A 111 7.56 10.23 -2.08
CA ASP A 111 7.39 11.38 -2.96
C ASP A 111 7.31 10.97 -4.44
N SER A 112 7.19 11.96 -5.33
CA SER A 112 7.16 11.76 -6.79
C SER A 112 8.43 11.14 -7.40
N LYS A 113 9.56 11.19 -6.69
CA LYS A 113 10.84 10.57 -7.07
C LYS A 113 11.04 9.20 -6.41
N ASN A 114 10.02 8.71 -5.72
CA ASN A 114 10.05 7.45 -4.97
C ASN A 114 11.03 7.47 -3.78
N GLU A 115 11.32 8.65 -3.24
CA GLU A 115 12.06 8.85 -1.99
C GLU A 115 11.09 8.79 -0.81
N PRO A 116 11.43 8.12 0.32
CA PRO A 116 10.57 8.10 1.50
C PRO A 116 10.31 9.51 2.01
N LEU A 117 9.04 9.87 2.26
CA LEU A 117 8.75 11.12 2.94
C LEU A 117 9.35 11.10 4.35
N PRO A 118 9.88 12.23 4.85
CA PRO A 118 10.30 12.33 6.24
C PRO A 118 9.09 12.25 7.17
N HIS A 119 9.26 11.68 8.36
CA HIS A 119 8.20 11.56 9.37
C HIS A 119 7.60 12.90 9.81
N THR A 120 8.24 14.03 9.49
CA THR A 120 7.67 15.36 9.71
C THR A 120 6.50 15.70 8.78
N GLU A 121 6.40 15.04 7.62
CA GLU A 121 5.41 15.33 6.57
C GLU A 121 4.13 14.49 6.63
N PHE A 122 4.09 13.47 7.48
CA PHE A 122 2.91 12.64 7.68
C PHE A 122 2.68 12.33 9.15
N VAL A 123 1.47 11.86 9.46
CA VAL A 123 1.08 11.44 10.80
C VAL A 123 0.38 10.10 10.70
N GLU A 124 0.91 9.14 11.45
CA GLU A 124 0.29 7.83 11.64
C GLU A 124 -0.76 7.91 12.74
N LEU A 125 -1.92 7.33 12.50
CA LEU A 125 -3.06 7.30 13.42
C LEU A 125 -3.51 5.85 13.62
N PRO A 126 -2.75 5.02 14.37
CA PRO A 126 -3.02 3.59 14.51
C PRO A 126 -4.42 3.29 15.05
N LYS A 127 -4.93 4.08 16.01
CA LYS A 127 -6.30 3.96 16.54
C LYS A 127 -7.41 4.19 15.50
N LYS A 128 -7.07 4.78 14.34
CA LYS A 128 -7.98 5.01 13.21
C LYS A 128 -7.61 4.14 11.99
N ASN A 129 -6.64 3.24 12.16
CA ASN A 129 -6.06 2.42 11.12
C ASN A 129 -5.67 3.21 9.86
N MET A 130 -4.97 4.34 10.04
CA MET A 130 -4.78 5.30 8.96
C MET A 130 -3.46 6.06 9.07
N VAL A 131 -2.89 6.42 7.92
CA VAL A 131 -1.86 7.46 7.78
C VAL A 131 -2.42 8.64 7.00
N LYS A 132 -1.98 9.86 7.30
CA LYS A 132 -2.34 11.06 6.53
C LYS A 132 -1.22 12.09 6.50
N GLN A 133 -1.36 13.11 5.65
CA GLN A 133 -0.42 14.21 5.62
C GLN A 133 -0.41 15.02 6.93
N SER A 134 0.75 15.58 7.26
CA SER A 134 0.93 16.55 8.34
C SER A 134 0.74 17.98 7.80
N LYS A 135 0.94 18.98 8.67
CA LYS A 135 0.96 20.40 8.27
C LYS A 135 2.22 20.81 7.51
N LYS A 136 3.28 20.00 7.54
CA LYS A 136 4.57 20.28 6.87
C LYS A 136 4.70 19.58 5.52
N PHE A 137 3.66 18.86 5.11
CA PHE A 137 3.65 18.11 3.86
C PHE A 137 3.93 19.01 2.65
N GLU A 138 4.90 18.64 1.83
CA GLU A 138 5.38 19.42 0.67
C GLU A 138 4.66 19.04 -0.63
N ASN A 139 3.43 18.52 -0.52
CA ASN A 139 2.52 18.28 -1.63
C ASN A 139 2.97 17.24 -2.67
N SER A 140 3.94 16.38 -2.33
CA SER A 140 4.51 15.37 -3.24
C SER A 140 4.19 13.96 -2.75
N ILE A 141 3.43 13.19 -3.53
CA ILE A 141 3.16 11.75 -3.30
C ILE A 141 3.28 11.02 -4.62
N GLY A 142 4.14 10.02 -4.71
CA GLY A 142 4.20 9.06 -5.82
C GLY A 142 3.67 7.68 -5.44
N ARG A 143 3.76 7.33 -4.15
CA ARG A 143 3.32 6.04 -3.60
C ARG A 143 3.04 6.13 -2.11
N VAL A 144 2.11 5.33 -1.60
CA VAL A 144 1.94 5.09 -0.16
C VAL A 144 1.80 3.59 0.07
N ILE A 145 2.58 3.06 1.01
CA ILE A 145 2.49 1.66 1.46
C ILE A 145 2.02 1.67 2.91
N LEU A 146 1.04 0.85 3.23
CA LEU A 146 0.48 0.68 4.57
C LEU A 146 0.49 -0.82 4.90
N TRP A 147 1.18 -1.16 5.98
CA TRP A 147 1.25 -2.53 6.50
C TRP A 147 0.31 -2.68 7.69
N ALA A 148 -0.36 -3.81 7.74
CA ALA A 148 -1.30 -4.15 8.80
C ALA A 148 -1.26 -5.64 9.12
N LYS A 149 -1.78 -6.00 10.29
CA LYS A 149 -1.96 -7.38 10.73
C LYS A 149 -3.43 -7.75 10.59
N MET A 150 -3.72 -8.88 9.95
CA MET A 150 -5.07 -9.42 9.91
C MET A 150 -5.44 -9.92 11.31
N GLU A 151 -6.67 -9.69 11.72
CA GLU A 151 -7.22 -10.26 12.94
C GLU A 151 -7.44 -11.77 12.70
N GLN A 152 -7.03 -12.62 13.63
CA GLN A 152 -7.37 -14.04 13.54
C GLN A 152 -8.85 -14.18 13.88
N GLU A 153 -9.63 -14.85 13.03
CA GLU A 153 -10.83 -15.51 13.54
C GLU A 153 -10.34 -16.55 14.54
N GLU A 154 -10.49 -16.28 15.84
CA GLU A 154 -10.44 -17.34 16.84
C GLU A 154 -11.47 -18.38 16.40
N GLU A 155 -11.02 -19.58 16.01
CA GLU A 155 -11.91 -20.69 15.73
C GLU A 155 -12.85 -20.85 16.93
N LEU A 156 -14.09 -20.38 16.75
CA LEU A 156 -15.19 -20.61 17.66
C LEU A 156 -15.67 -22.06 17.50
N GLY A 157 -14.74 -23.02 17.57
CA GLY A 157 -14.96 -24.45 17.76
C GLY A 157 -14.97 -24.77 19.26
N LYS A 158 -15.79 -24.04 20.03
CA LYS A 158 -16.12 -24.50 21.38
C LYS A 158 -17.04 -25.71 21.26
N MET A 159 -16.53 -26.85 21.73
CA MET A 159 -17.26 -27.75 22.63
C MET A 159 -18.71 -28.10 22.21
N GLU A 160 -18.85 -28.94 21.18
CA GLU A 160 -19.92 -29.93 21.05
C GLU A 160 -19.17 -31.23 20.68
N GLN A 161 -19.14 -32.35 21.39
CA GLN A 161 -19.92 -32.91 22.49
C GLN A 161 -18.95 -33.71 23.37
N LYS A 162 -18.92 -33.42 24.67
CA LYS A 162 -18.38 -34.33 25.68
C LYS A 162 -19.43 -34.44 26.77
N GLU A 163 -20.51 -35.14 26.46
CA GLU A 163 -21.47 -35.73 27.40
C GLU A 163 -22.52 -36.47 26.57
N ASP A 164 -22.32 -37.77 26.41
CA ASP A 164 -23.38 -38.76 26.61
C ASP A 164 -22.73 -40.15 26.70
N LEU A 165 -22.89 -40.72 27.89
CA LEU A 165 -22.71 -42.10 28.38
C LEU A 165 -21.82 -43.10 27.61
#